data_AF-A0A7C3GW65-F1
#
_entry.id   AF-A0A7C3GW65-F1
#
_cell.length_a   1.000
_cell.length_b   1.000
_cell.length_c   1.000
_cell.angle_alpha   90.00
_cell.angle_beta   90.00
_cell.angle_gamma   90.00
#
_symmetry.space_group_name_H-M   'P 1'
#
loop_
_entity.id
_entity.type
_entity.pdbx_description
1 polymer ?
#
loop_
_entity_poly.entity_id
_entity_poly.type
_entity_poly.pdbx_seq_one_letter_code
_entity_poly.pdbx_strand_id
1 'polypeptide(L)' 'MIYRSNLLTVTSGNTNIIAGHKSGLTFASQMLNSETLRAESTFGTLVRGLQVYGYSVIKPESIVHGVVNK' A
#
# COMPACT_ATOMS: atom_id res chain seq x y z
N MET A 1 4.67 12.45 12.71
CA MET A 1 4.03 13.15 11.58
C MET A 1 2.54 12.86 11.65
N ILE A 2 1.69 13.86 11.40
CA ILE A 2 0.23 13.73 11.51
C ILE A 2 -0.33 13.88 10.10
N TYR A 3 -1.13 12.91 9.67
CA TYR A 3 -1.89 13.01 8.42
C TYR A 3 -3.37 13.14 8.72
N ARG A 4 -4.05 13.94 7.91
CA ARG A 4 -5.49 14.14 7.97
C ARG A 4 -6.08 13.86 6.60
N SER A 5 -7.10 13.00 6.55
CA SER A 5 -7.90 12.72 5.37
C SER A 5 -9.37 12.77 5.74
N ASN A 6 -10.20 13.25 4.83
CA ASN A 6 -11.66 13.23 4.94
C ASN A 6 -12.28 11.92 4.43
N LEU A 7 -11.49 11.06 3.78
CA LEU A 7 -11.91 9.77 3.24
C LEU A 7 -11.35 8.62 4.09
N LEU A 8 -11.61 8.66 5.39
CA LEU A 8 -11.20 7.60 6.31
C LEU A 8 -12.32 6.56 6.42
N THR A 9 -11.98 5.27 6.50
CA THR A 9 -12.98 4.20 6.55
C THR A 9 -13.84 4.34 7.79
N VAL A 10 -15.15 4.44 7.57
CA VAL A 10 -16.15 4.51 8.63
C VAL A 10 -16.95 3.21 8.69
N THR A 11 -17.19 2.71 9.90
CA THR A 11 -18.08 1.57 10.13
C THR A 11 -19.05 1.96 11.24
N SER A 12 -20.34 2.06 10.90
CA SER A 12 -21.41 2.44 11.85
C SER A 12 -21.12 3.74 12.64
N GLY A 13 -20.60 4.77 11.98
CA GLY A 13 -20.28 6.06 12.62
C GLY A 13 -18.94 6.11 13.37
N ASN A 14 -18.22 4.98 13.43
CA ASN A 14 -16.88 4.92 13.99
C ASN A 14 -15.82 5.13 12.91
N THR A 15 -14.82 5.96 13.21
CA THR A 15 -13.69 6.25 12.34
C THR A 15 -12.47 5.44 12.79
N ASN A 16 -11.82 4.73 11.87
CA ASN A 16 -10.61 3.96 12.14
C ASN A 16 -9.36 4.85 12.02
N ILE A 17 -8.56 4.94 13.07
CA ILE A 17 -7.32 5.73 13.12
C ILE A 17 -6.14 4.78 13.35
N ILE A 18 -5.05 4.98 12.63
CA ILE A 18 -3.80 4.24 12.80
C ILE A 18 -2.76 5.21 13.35
N ALA A 19 -2.10 4.82 14.44
CA ALA A 19 -1.00 5.56 15.04
C ALA A 19 0.21 4.63 15.19
N GLY A 20 1.41 5.14 14.98
CA GLY A 20 2.61 4.32 15.13
C GLY A 20 3.87 5.00 14.63
N HIS A 21 4.98 4.29 14.80
CA HIS A 21 6.29 4.72 14.31
C HIS A 21 6.58 4.10 12.94
N LYS A 22 7.24 4.86 12.06
CA LYS A 22 7.58 4.41 10.69
C LYS A 22 8.39 3.11 10.67
N SER A 23 9.14 2.81 11.72
CA SER A 23 9.92 1.57 11.83
C SER A 23 9.09 0.32 12.13
N GLY A 24 7.78 0.42 12.31
CA GLY A 24 6.91 -0.73 12.58
C GLY A 24 6.45 -1.48 11.33
N LEU A 25 6.41 -0.80 10.19
CA LEU A 25 5.95 -1.33 8.90
C LEU A 25 7.13 -1.47 7.95
N THR A 26 7.17 -2.59 7.22
CA THR A 26 8.04 -2.74 6.06
C THR A 26 7.21 -2.99 4.82
N PHE A 27 7.57 -2.31 3.73
CA PHE A 27 6.99 -2.48 2.41
C PHE A 27 8.13 -2.70 1.42
N ALA A 28 8.02 -3.75 0.62
CA ALA A 28 8.95 -4.05 -0.46
C ALA A 28 8.14 -4.17 -1.75
N SER A 29 8.57 -3.48 -2.80
CA SER A 29 8.03 -3.60 -4.15
C SER A 29 9.17 -3.84 -5.12
N GLN A 30 9.00 -4.79 -6.02
CA GLN A 30 9.99 -5.17 -7.02
C GLN A 30 9.31 -5.44 -8.36
N MET A 31 9.92 -4.94 -9.42
CA MET A 31 9.59 -5.32 -10.79
C MET A 31 10.50 -6.48 -11.20
N LEU A 32 9.92 -7.62 -11.55
CA LEU A 32 10.61 -8.82 -12.02
C LEU A 32 10.14 -9.17 -13.43
N ASN A 33 10.93 -9.93 -14.18
CA ASN A 33 10.57 -10.43 -15.51
C ASN A 33 10.08 -9.34 -16.48
N SER A 34 10.78 -8.21 -16.53
CA SER A 34 10.48 -7.15 -17.50
C SER A 34 10.87 -7.61 -18.90
N GLU A 35 9.91 -7.75 -19.80
CA GLU A 35 10.13 -8.10 -21.20
C GLU A 35 9.50 -7.06 -22.13
N THR A 36 10.14 -6.90 -23.28
CA THR A 36 9.67 -6.05 -24.37
C THR A 36 9.04 -6.94 -25.43
N LEU A 37 7.72 -6.94 -25.52
CA LEU A 37 6.97 -7.66 -26.55
C LEU A 37 6.57 -6.70 -27.68
N ARG A 38 6.58 -7.17 -28.92
CA ARG A 38 6.03 -6.39 -30.04
C ARG A 38 4.49 -6.48 -29.98
N ALA A 39 3.80 -5.35 -30.03
CA ALA A 39 2.33 -5.35 -30.03
C ALA A 39 1.81 -5.88 -31.37
N GLU A 40 0.85 -6.80 -31.33
CA GLU A 40 0.21 -7.36 -32.55
C GLU A 40 -0.91 -6.46 -33.07
N SER A 41 -1.56 -5.67 -32.20
CA SER A 41 -2.72 -4.84 -32.54
C SER A 41 -2.39 -3.38 -32.81
N THR A 42 -1.23 -2.88 -32.36
CA THR A 42 -0.81 -1.48 -32.52
C THR A 42 0.63 -1.40 -32.97
N PHE A 43 1.00 -0.33 -33.69
CA PHE A 43 2.39 -0.07 -34.04
C PHE A 43 3.13 0.42 -32.78
N GLY A 44 3.67 -0.52 -32.00
CA GLY A 44 4.36 -0.22 -30.74
C GLY A 44 5.02 -1.42 -30.09
N THR A 45 5.90 -1.15 -29.13
CA THR A 45 6.51 -2.19 -28.27
C THR A 45 5.89 -2.08 -26.88
N LEU A 46 5.35 -3.18 -26.37
CA LEU A 46 4.80 -3.30 -25.02
C LEU A 46 5.92 -3.69 -24.06
N VAL A 47 6.03 -2.96 -22.96
CA VAL A 47 6.83 -3.41 -21.82
C VAL A 47 5.86 -3.99 -20.81
N ARG A 48 6.06 -5.26 -20.48
CA ARG A 48 5.34 -5.92 -19.40
C ARG A 48 6.33 -6.47 -18.39
N GLY A 49 5.95 -6.44 -17.13
CA GLY A 49 6.76 -6.97 -16.04
C GLY A 49 5.85 -7.45 -14.93
N LEU A 50 6.33 -8.40 -14.15
CA LEU A 50 5.67 -8.85 -12.95
C LEU A 50 6.01 -7.89 -11.80
N GLN A 51 5.03 -7.12 -11.35
CA GLN A 51 5.17 -6.34 -10.13
C GLN A 51 4.88 -7.22 -8.92
N VAL A 52 5.92 -7.60 -8.18
CA VAL A 52 5.81 -8.31 -6.91
C VAL A 52 5.89 -7.31 -5.79
N TYR A 53 4.94 -7.35 -4.86
CA TYR A 53 4.98 -6.53 -3.66
C TYR A 53 4.71 -7.39 -2.43
N GLY A 54 5.30 -6.98 -1.31
CA GLY A 54 5.12 -7.61 -0.01
C GLY A 54 5.11 -6.54 1.08
N TYR A 55 4.33 -6.80 2.12
CA TYR A 55 4.29 -5.96 3.31
C TYR A 55 4.27 -6.84 4.55
N SER A 56 4.88 -6.36 5.62
CA SER A 56 4.86 -7.05 6.92
C SER A 56 4.96 -6.05 8.07
N VAL A 57 4.41 -6.45 9.23
CA VAL A 57 4.56 -5.72 10.48
C VAL A 57 5.76 -6.29 11.22
N ILE A 58 6.89 -5.60 11.15
CA ILE A 58 8.15 -6.05 11.76
C ILE A 58 8.22 -5.77 13.25
N LYS A 59 7.47 -4.78 13.74
CA LYS A 59 7.39 -4.42 15.16
C LYS A 59 5.95 -4.08 15.53
N PRO A 60 5.16 -5.07 16.00
CA PRO A 60 3.75 -4.85 16.34
C PRO A 60 3.60 -3.84 17.48
N GLU A 61 4.54 -3.78 18.41
CA GLU A 61 4.59 -2.82 19.53
C GLU A 61 4.63 -1.35 19.07
N SER A 62 5.10 -1.10 17.84
CA SER A 62 5.27 0.24 17.28
C SER A 62 4.02 0.71 16.51
N ILE A 63 2.93 -0.05 16.49
CA ILE A 63 1.70 0.26 15.76
C ILE A 63 0.48 0.04 16.65
N VAL A 64 -0.44 0.98 16.60
CA VAL A 64 -1.72 0.95 17.30
C VAL A 64 -2.84 1.28 16.33
N HIS A 65 -3.93 0.53 16.44
CA HIS A 65 -5.19 0.80 15.76
C HIS A 65 -6.23 1.26 16.78
N GLY A 66 -6.85 2.41 16.53
CA GLY A 66 -7.89 2.99 17.38
C GLY A 66 -9.17 3.22 16.61
N VAL A 67 -10.31 3.05 17.27
CA VAL A 67 -11.64 3.26 16.72
C VAL A 67 -12.30 4.39 17.50
N VAL A 68 -12.71 5.47 16.83
CA VAL A 68 -13.26 6.67 17.48
C VAL A 68 -14.67 6.93 16.97
N ASN A 69 -15.63 7.01 17.88
CA ASN A 69 -16.98 7.51 17.61
C ASN A 69 -17.01 9.04 17.76
N LYS A 70 -17.82 9.72 16.95
CA LYS A 70 -17.94 11.17 16.99
C LYS A 70 -18.74 11.64 18.21
#